data_AF-A0A958RYT4-F1
#
_entry.id   AF-A0A958RYT4-F1
#
_cell.length_a   1.000
_cell.length_b   1.000
_cell.length_c   1.000
_cell.angle_alpha   90.00
_cell.angle_beta   90.00
_cell.angle_gamma   90.00
#
_symmetry.space_group_name_H-M   'P 1'
#
loop_
_entity.id
_entity.type
_entity.pdbx_description
1 polymer ?
#
loop_
_entity_poly.entity_id
_entity_poly.type
_entity_poly.pdbx_seq_one_letter_code
_entity_poly.pdbx_strand_id
1 'polypeptide(L)'
;MKTMKLLFGFALSAILLTSCYTEELHINDNGPAISLNQLLQSYELWYVDINATQGYGETPFLQIAFTLSFDNGRLFANNNLVGFGSQGNGFGVQIGNYDAYNMILDVNHVIDGFDSFD
;
A
#
# COMPACT_ATOMS: atom_id res chain seq x y z
N MET A 1 42.88 36.96 1.86
CA MET A 1 41.55 37.17 1.21
C MET A 1 41.25 36.18 0.08
N LYS A 2 42.19 35.89 -0.85
CA LYS A 2 41.92 34.96 -1.97
C LYS A 2 41.73 33.49 -1.52
N THR A 3 42.53 33.01 -0.57
CA THR A 3 42.45 31.65 -0.02
C THR A 3 41.17 31.41 0.78
N MET A 4 40.76 32.36 1.63
CA MET A 4 39.49 32.26 2.37
C MET A 4 38.28 32.23 1.45
N LYS A 5 38.28 33.03 0.36
CA LYS A 5 37.21 32.99 -0.64
C LYS A 5 37.14 31.64 -1.36
N LEU A 6 38.30 31.04 -1.63
CA LEU A 6 38.40 29.72 -2.27
C LEU A 6 37.87 28.60 -1.35
N LEU A 7 38.26 28.64 -0.08
CA LEU A 7 37.76 27.73 0.97
C LEU A 7 36.24 27.85 1.15
N PHE A 8 35.73 29.08 1.16
CA PHE A 8 34.30 29.32 1.33
C PHE A 8 33.49 28.84 0.10
N GLY A 9 34.00 29.07 -1.11
CA GLY A 9 33.38 28.56 -2.33
C GLY A 9 33.36 27.03 -2.39
N PHE A 10 34.46 26.39 -1.99
CA PHE A 10 34.54 24.93 -1.94
C PHE A 10 33.56 24.33 -0.91
N ALA A 11 33.47 24.93 0.28
CA ALA A 11 32.54 24.51 1.32
C ALA A 11 31.07 24.64 0.87
N LEU A 12 30.73 25.75 0.19
CA LEU A 12 29.38 25.99 -0.30
C LEU A 12 28.97 24.97 -1.39
N SER A 13 29.87 24.67 -2.33
CA SER A 13 29.62 23.65 -3.36
C SER A 13 29.47 22.25 -2.78
N ALA A 14 30.20 21.90 -1.71
CA ALA A 14 30.08 20.60 -1.07
C ALA A 14 28.71 20.38 -0.40
N ILE A 15 28.10 21.43 0.15
CA ILE A 15 26.78 21.37 0.80
C ILE A 15 25.67 21.26 -0.24
N LEU A 16 25.81 21.93 -1.39
CA LEU A 16 24.77 21.92 -2.44
C LEU A 16 24.74 20.61 -3.25
N LEU A 17 25.79 19.79 -3.17
CA LEU A 17 25.90 18.51 -3.85
C LEU A 17 25.49 17.31 -2.97
N THR A 18 24.99 17.54 -1.76
CA THR A 18 24.39 16.46 -0.96
C THR A 18 23.04 16.11 -1.56
N SER A 19 22.97 14.98 -2.27
CA SER A 19 21.73 14.45 -2.81
C SER A 19 20.70 14.20 -1.69
N CYS A 20 19.42 14.25 -2.05
CA CYS A 20 18.36 13.71 -1.22
C CYS A 20 18.67 12.22 -0.98
N TYR A 21 18.90 11.83 0.27
CA TYR A 21 18.99 10.42 0.62
C TYR A 21 17.56 9.89 0.74
N THR A 22 17.26 8.79 0.08
CA THR A 22 16.05 8.02 0.33
C THR A 22 16.41 6.95 1.34
N GLU A 23 15.81 7.02 2.53
CA GLU A 23 15.84 5.91 3.49
C GLU A 23 15.03 4.77 2.84
N GLU A 24 15.70 3.85 2.17
CA GLU A 24 15.08 2.57 1.86
C GLU A 24 14.90 1.83 3.18
N LEU A 25 13.65 1.84 3.67
CA LEU A 25 13.23 1.00 4.77
C LEU A 25 13.45 -0.46 4.35
N HIS A 26 14.64 -0.97 4.64
CA HIS A 26 14.91 -2.39 4.63
C HIS A 26 14.15 -2.98 5.82
N ILE A 27 12.88 -3.34 5.60
CA ILE A 27 12.15 -4.19 6.52
C ILE A 27 12.95 -5.49 6.58
N ASN A 28 13.67 -5.64 7.69
CA ASN A 28 14.46 -6.83 7.95
C ASN A 28 13.45 -7.98 8.18
N ASP A 29 13.28 -8.82 7.17
CA ASP A 29 12.35 -9.96 7.15
C ASP A 29 12.75 -11.09 8.14
N ASN A 30 13.73 -10.83 9.02
CA ASN A 30 14.14 -11.72 10.10
C ASN A 30 13.31 -11.54 11.39
N GLY A 31 12.23 -10.77 11.35
CA GLY A 31 11.19 -10.81 12.39
C GLY A 31 10.42 -12.14 12.34
N PRO A 32 9.53 -12.45 13.31
CA PRO A 32 8.60 -13.55 13.13
C PRO A 32 7.78 -13.27 11.86
N ALA A 33 8.00 -14.07 10.81
CA ALA A 33 7.25 -13.98 9.57
C ALA A 33 5.78 -14.24 9.87
N ILE A 34 4.98 -13.17 9.85
CA ILE A 34 3.52 -13.28 9.96
C ILE A 34 2.99 -13.77 8.62
N SER A 35 1.93 -14.57 8.64
CA SER A 35 1.27 -14.94 7.38
C SER A 35 0.63 -13.70 6.74
N LEU A 36 0.46 -13.71 5.42
CA LEU A 36 -0.28 -12.64 4.73
C LEU A 36 -1.68 -12.47 5.32
N ASN A 37 -2.37 -13.55 5.65
CA ASN A 37 -3.68 -13.48 6.30
C ASN A 37 -3.63 -12.76 7.67
N GLN A 38 -2.56 -12.99 8.46
CA GLN A 38 -2.36 -12.29 9.72
C GLN A 38 -2.04 -10.80 9.50
N LEU A 39 -1.27 -10.47 8.46
CA LEU A 39 -1.02 -9.07 8.07
C LEU A 39 -2.32 -8.38 7.65
N LEU A 40 -3.06 -8.95 6.71
CA LEU A 40 -4.32 -8.37 6.19
C LEU A 40 -5.35 -8.12 7.29
N GLN A 41 -5.40 -8.97 8.31
CA GLN A 41 -6.27 -8.81 9.48
C GLN A 41 -5.69 -7.91 10.60
N SER A 42 -4.43 -7.46 10.49
CA SER A 42 -3.82 -6.58 11.49
C SER A 42 -4.33 -5.13 11.45
N TYR A 43 -5.00 -4.76 10.36
CA TYR A 43 -5.67 -3.47 10.18
C TYR A 43 -7.12 -3.69 9.77
N GLU A 44 -7.98 -2.80 10.26
CA GLU A 44 -9.41 -2.80 9.90
C GLU A 44 -9.65 -2.30 8.46
N LEU A 45 -8.79 -1.39 7.98
CA LEU A 45 -8.92 -0.75 6.66
C LEU A 45 -7.55 -0.65 5.97
N TRP A 46 -7.53 -1.03 4.70
CA TRP A 46 -6.40 -0.90 3.78
C TRP A 46 -6.73 0.15 2.74
N TYR A 47 -5.90 1.19 2.61
CA TYR A 47 -6.08 2.19 1.56
C TYR A 47 -5.60 1.67 0.21
N VAL A 48 -6.37 1.92 -0.83
CA VAL A 48 -5.99 1.60 -2.21
C VAL A 48 -5.36 2.84 -2.83
N ASP A 49 -4.07 2.78 -3.12
CA ASP A 49 -3.39 3.78 -3.94
C ASP A 49 -3.29 3.27 -5.38
N ILE A 50 -4.27 3.69 -6.19
CA ILE A 50 -4.37 3.27 -7.58
C ILE A 50 -3.29 3.88 -8.48
N ASN A 51 -2.61 4.94 -8.03
CA ASN A 51 -1.52 5.57 -8.79
C ASN A 51 -0.17 4.92 -8.50
N ALA A 52 -0.08 4.09 -7.44
CA ALA A 52 1.13 3.37 -7.04
C ALA A 52 1.09 1.88 -7.45
N THR A 53 0.28 1.51 -8.45
CA THR A 53 0.17 0.13 -8.92
C THR A 53 1.41 -0.33 -9.69
N GLN A 54 1.76 -1.60 -9.54
CA GLN A 54 2.80 -2.29 -10.31
C GLN A 54 2.19 -3.48 -11.06
N GLY A 55 2.76 -3.85 -12.20
CA GLY A 55 2.27 -4.97 -13.03
C GLY A 55 1.53 -4.52 -14.29
N TYR A 56 0.84 -5.47 -14.93
CA TYR A 56 0.10 -5.25 -16.18
C TYR A 56 -1.40 -5.41 -15.97
N GLY A 57 -2.19 -4.50 -16.55
CA GLY A 57 -3.64 -4.52 -16.47
C GLY A 57 -4.18 -3.78 -15.24
N GLU A 58 -5.49 -3.87 -15.07
CA GLU A 58 -6.21 -3.26 -13.95
C GLU A 58 -7.13 -4.31 -13.35
N THR A 59 -7.25 -4.31 -12.02
CA THR A 59 -8.26 -5.06 -11.30
C THR A 59 -9.50 -4.17 -11.10
N PRO A 60 -10.63 -4.42 -11.79
CA PRO A 60 -11.74 -3.47 -11.85
C PRO A 60 -12.28 -3.04 -10.48
N PHE A 61 -12.45 -3.98 -9.54
CA PHE A 61 -12.94 -3.66 -8.19
C PHE A 61 -11.95 -2.81 -7.37
N LEU A 62 -10.65 -2.85 -7.68
CA LEU A 62 -9.65 -1.98 -7.04
C LEU A 62 -9.66 -0.57 -7.62
N GLN A 63 -10.00 -0.40 -8.91
CA GLN A 63 -10.08 0.90 -9.56
C GLN A 63 -11.20 1.80 -8.99
N ILE A 64 -12.18 1.20 -8.34
CA ILE A 64 -13.32 1.90 -7.74
C ILE A 64 -13.28 1.94 -6.22
N ALA A 65 -12.39 1.17 -5.58
CA ALA A 65 -12.26 1.12 -4.12
C ALA A 65 -11.29 2.20 -3.63
N PHE A 66 -11.65 2.87 -2.54
CA PHE A 66 -10.72 3.70 -1.77
C PHE A 66 -10.15 2.96 -0.58
N THR A 67 -10.94 2.07 0.04
CA THR A 67 -10.46 1.17 1.08
C THR A 67 -10.97 -0.26 0.90
N LEU A 68 -10.18 -1.22 1.38
CA LEU A 68 -10.54 -2.63 1.52
C LEU A 68 -10.50 -3.07 2.98
N SER A 69 -11.30 -4.07 3.32
CA SER A 69 -11.25 -4.74 4.62
C SER A 69 -11.30 -6.25 4.47
N PHE A 70 -10.41 -6.92 5.20
CA PHE A 70 -10.24 -8.36 5.20
C PHE A 70 -10.72 -8.89 6.55
N ASP A 71 -11.87 -9.56 6.56
CA ASP A 71 -12.48 -10.07 7.79
C ASP A 71 -12.88 -11.53 7.63
N ASN A 72 -12.09 -12.43 8.23
CA ASN A 72 -12.37 -13.87 8.31
C ASN A 72 -12.73 -14.49 6.94
N GLY A 73 -11.94 -14.18 5.91
CA GLY A 73 -12.14 -14.68 4.54
C GLY A 73 -13.17 -13.92 3.71
N ARG A 74 -13.79 -12.86 4.25
CA ARG A 74 -14.68 -11.95 3.50
C ARG A 74 -13.92 -10.69 3.11
N LEU A 75 -14.11 -10.26 1.86
CA LEU A 75 -13.54 -9.02 1.34
C LEU A 75 -14.62 -7.96 1.23
N PHE A 76 -14.37 -6.81 1.86
CA PHE A 76 -15.22 -5.62 1.75
C PHE A 76 -14.48 -4.51 1.02
N ALA A 77 -15.22 -3.70 0.28
CA ALA A 77 -14.69 -2.51 -0.37
C ALA A 77 -15.60 -1.30 -0.12
N ASN A 78 -14.96 -0.14 0.02
CA ASN A 78 -15.61 1.15 0.21
C ASN A 78 -15.00 2.18 -0.74
N ASN A 79 -15.84 2.98 -1.41
CA ASN A 79 -15.45 4.02 -2.34
C ASN A 79 -15.70 5.45 -1.80
N ASN A 80 -15.73 5.62 -0.47
CA ASN A 80 -15.88 6.93 0.16
C ASN A 80 -14.67 7.30 1.05
N LEU A 81 -14.02 8.41 0.73
CA LEU A 81 -12.75 8.85 1.33
C LEU A 81 -12.90 9.58 2.67
N VAL A 82 -14.09 10.11 2.99
CA VAL A 82 -14.31 10.95 4.17
C VAL A 82 -15.75 10.84 4.68
N GLY A 83 -15.95 10.19 5.84
CA GLY A 83 -17.02 10.50 6.81
C GLY A 83 -18.51 10.40 6.39
N PHE A 84 -18.85 10.15 5.13
CA PHE A 84 -20.25 10.12 4.67
C PHE A 84 -20.55 8.93 3.76
N GLY A 85 -20.58 7.76 4.40
CA GLY A 85 -21.10 6.52 3.83
C GLY A 85 -21.37 5.60 5.00
N SER A 86 -22.61 5.55 5.48
CA SER A 86 -23.03 4.67 6.58
C SER A 86 -23.07 3.18 6.18
N GLN A 87 -22.60 2.85 4.97
CA GLN A 87 -22.70 1.51 4.43
C GLN A 87 -21.66 0.61 5.10
N GLY A 88 -22.14 -0.46 5.73
CA GLY A 88 -21.31 -1.44 6.43
C GLY A 88 -20.47 -0.84 7.56
N ASN A 89 -20.94 0.19 8.27
CA ASN A 89 -20.21 0.83 9.38
C ASN A 89 -18.81 1.35 9.02
N GLY A 90 -18.59 1.74 7.76
CA GLY A 90 -17.29 2.23 7.28
C GLY A 90 -16.44 1.17 6.56
N PHE A 91 -16.76 -0.12 6.72
CA PHE A 91 -16.12 -1.22 5.98
C PHE A 91 -16.60 -1.30 4.52
N GLY A 92 -17.74 -0.67 4.19
CA GLY A 92 -18.32 -0.69 2.86
C GLY A 92 -19.22 -1.90 2.63
N VAL A 93 -19.19 -2.48 1.43
CA VAL A 93 -20.01 -3.64 1.06
C VAL A 93 -19.13 -4.86 0.88
N GLN A 94 -19.65 -6.04 1.23
CA GLN A 94 -18.96 -7.28 0.90
C GLN A 94 -18.97 -7.45 -0.62
N ILE A 95 -17.79 -7.52 -1.22
CA ILE A 95 -17.59 -7.65 -2.65
C ILE A 95 -17.11 -9.06 -3.05
N GLY A 96 -16.80 -9.90 -2.07
CA GLY A 96 -16.33 -11.25 -2.36
C GLY A 96 -15.81 -11.97 -1.13
N ASN A 97 -15.06 -13.03 -1.41
CA ASN A 97 -14.28 -13.75 -0.42
C ASN A 97 -12.81 -13.74 -0.84
N TYR A 98 -11.92 -13.91 0.12
CA TYR A 98 -10.48 -14.02 -0.12
C TYR A 98 -9.90 -15.23 0.61
N ASP A 99 -8.79 -15.74 0.07
CA ASP A 99 -7.87 -16.65 0.76
C ASP A 99 -6.46 -16.09 0.66
N ALA A 100 -5.65 -16.28 1.71
CA ALA A 100 -4.30 -15.75 1.78
C ALA A 100 -3.35 -16.81 2.34
N TYR A 101 -2.44 -17.29 1.49
CA TYR A 101 -1.51 -18.38 1.80
C TYR A 101 -0.20 -18.16 1.04
N ASN A 102 0.95 -18.55 1.61
CA ASN A 102 2.26 -18.46 0.94
C ASN A 102 2.54 -17.11 0.27
N MET A 103 2.12 -15.99 0.89
CA MET A 103 2.21 -14.63 0.33
C MET A 103 1.41 -14.38 -0.96
N ILE A 104 0.51 -15.28 -1.32
CA ILE A 104 -0.47 -15.14 -2.39
C ILE A 104 -1.80 -14.68 -1.78
N LEU A 105 -2.43 -13.69 -2.40
CA LEU A 105 -3.81 -13.28 -2.13
C LEU A 105 -4.69 -13.71 -3.29
N ASP A 106 -5.64 -14.61 -3.02
CA ASP A 106 -6.67 -15.01 -3.97
C ASP A 106 -7.99 -14.33 -3.60
N VAL A 107 -8.65 -13.71 -4.57
CA VAL A 107 -9.93 -13.03 -4.40
C VAL A 107 -10.95 -13.63 -5.35
N ASN A 108 -12.12 -14.00 -4.81
CA ASN A 108 -13.30 -14.35 -5.58
C ASN A 108 -14.32 -13.21 -5.46
N HIS A 109 -14.28 -12.29 -6.41
CA HIS A 109 -15.19 -11.15 -6.53
C HIS A 109 -16.56 -11.59 -7.07
N VAL A 110 -17.63 -11.03 -6.51
CA VAL A 110 -19.01 -11.44 -6.85
C VAL A 110 -19.42 -11.12 -8.30
N ILE A 111 -18.77 -10.14 -8.93
CA ILE A 111 -19.06 -9.71 -10.32
C ILE A 111 -17.90 -10.01 -11.26
N ASP A 112 -16.66 -9.74 -10.84
CA ASP A 112 -15.48 -9.79 -11.71
C ASP A 112 -14.84 -11.18 -11.76
N GLY A 113 -15.22 -12.09 -10.85
CA GLY A 113 -14.70 -13.44 -10.79
C GLY A 113 -13.42 -13.55 -9.97
N PHE A 114 -12.51 -14.42 -10.41
CA PHE A 114 -11.32 -14.79 -9.66
C PHE A 114 -10.11 -13.94 -10.08
N ASP A 115 -9.41 -13.38 -9.11
CA ASP A 115 -8.12 -12.70 -9.26
C ASP A 115 -7.12 -13.25 -8.24
N SER A 116 -5.84 -13.30 -8.62
CA SER A 116 -4.73 -13.77 -7.77
C SER A 116 -3.57 -12.77 -7.83
N PHE A 117 -2.96 -12.50 -6.67
CA PHE A 117 -1.89 -11.53 -6.49
C PHE A 117 -0.70 -12.20 -5.80
N ASP A 118 0.50 -12.09 -6.40
CA ASP A 118 1.77 -12.67 -5.95
C ASP A 118 2.92 -11.65 -5.78
#